data_AF-A0A9P1BRU4-F1
#
_entry.id   AF-A0A9P1BRU4-F1
#
_cell.length_a   1.000
_cell.length_b   1.000
_cell.length_c   1.000
_cell.angle_alpha   90.00
_cell.angle_beta   90.00
_cell.angle_gamma   90.00
#
_symmetry.space_group_name_H-M   'P 1'
#
loop_
_entity.id
_entity.type
_entity.pdbx_description
1 polymer ?
#
loop_
_entity_poly.entity_id
_entity_poly.type
_entity_poly.pdbx_seq_one_letter_code
_entity_poly.pdbx_strand_id
1 'polypeptide(L)'
;MKATLIYFSWLELGKWLHQEEMWLCIGLIQHSTCDHVDGGLAKAMSALVEHVLRDEYLTGFAVRLILGYNAFQNDEPMWYKQKTKALFISDLAALQSTLAIKGSSGLKPCLWCQNILKKDSGLSDDRFRDISEHDVSRFEMASDATIWACCDHIAERIPHLNVKMREQLEKSYGITYVPQSILFDASLRPRLRPSDVCLDSMHNYFSNGVANQELCLFWHAISKATDLKLEDLRTVCLESQWEGPKVSSHGRVGYMKSLWTPKMWNGDTYKGQSEQCESILPLMRWYAEMLVVNVDSLRLPLDSFRTLSEIAMEIRKLVYMWRKITPDHVAKLQRLQTEHQLKFSAAYTAQCCRPKHHHRLHLPDSWLKLGVALSCKPMESKHKCYKQGLAERFVSKVEAGFAAALLPRMLHSQAQTMAEHMPPVLQPLQFLSPLKAASESILETWQRPTAILNKTAAGVKVYNSTAKPGDVLIFPDAAGILQWILTDGSHGVFLLQRLELVELKHGHSAWYITNNHWSRSVSLENPYTMPAWWRQDGERLICLH
;
A
#
# COMPACT_ATOMS: atom_id res chain seq x y z
N MET A 1 -14.37 -14.37 13.57
CA MET A 1 -13.38 -14.52 14.66
C MET A 1 -12.19 -13.60 14.37
N LYS A 2 -11.68 -12.85 15.37
CA LYS A 2 -10.57 -11.90 15.19
C LYS A 2 -9.24 -12.61 15.41
N ALA A 3 -8.31 -12.51 14.47
CA ALA A 3 -6.98 -13.11 14.55
C ALA A 3 -5.93 -12.20 13.91
N THR A 4 -4.70 -12.30 14.39
CA THR A 4 -3.50 -11.73 13.77
C THR A 4 -2.89 -12.78 12.86
N LEU A 5 -2.73 -12.45 11.58
CA LEU A 5 -2.02 -13.28 10.61
C LEU A 5 -0.64 -12.69 10.39
N ILE A 6 0.38 -13.55 10.38
CA ILE A 6 1.77 -13.16 10.19
C ILE A 6 2.26 -13.78 8.89
N TYR A 7 2.86 -12.92 8.07
CA TYR A 7 3.35 -13.28 6.75
C TYR A 7 4.86 -13.09 6.66
N PHE A 8 5.50 -13.91 5.82
CA PHE A 8 6.94 -13.87 5.59
C PHE A 8 7.26 -13.94 4.10
N SER A 9 8.31 -13.24 3.69
CA SER A 9 8.77 -13.18 2.31
C SER A 9 10.25 -12.79 2.23
N TRP A 10 10.81 -12.80 1.02
CA TRP A 10 12.22 -12.52 0.74
C TRP A 10 12.38 -11.29 -0.13
N LEU A 11 13.26 -10.36 0.27
CA LEU A 11 13.53 -9.13 -0.48
C LEU A 11 14.11 -9.40 -1.87
N GLU A 12 14.73 -10.56 -2.06
CA GLU A 12 15.27 -11.06 -3.32
C GLU A 12 14.17 -11.24 -4.39
N LEU A 13 12.90 -11.40 -3.98
CA LEU A 13 11.75 -11.39 -4.88
C LEU A 13 11.48 -9.98 -5.45
N GLY A 14 12.06 -8.95 -4.84
CA GLY A 14 12.01 -7.57 -5.29
C GLY A 14 10.59 -7.11 -5.54
N LYS A 15 10.29 -6.80 -6.80
CA LYS A 15 8.95 -6.36 -7.18
C LYS A 15 7.89 -7.44 -6.86
N TRP A 16 8.15 -8.72 -7.04
CA TRP A 16 7.15 -9.78 -6.84
C TRP A 16 6.43 -9.75 -5.47
N LEU A 17 7.01 -9.10 -4.47
CA LEU A 17 6.39 -8.73 -3.19
C LEU A 17 5.05 -7.97 -3.29
N HIS A 18 4.65 -7.39 -4.42
CA HIS A 18 3.29 -6.85 -4.59
C HIS A 18 2.21 -7.93 -4.79
N GLN A 19 2.60 -9.19 -5.01
CA GLN A 19 1.68 -10.32 -5.22
C GLN A 19 1.41 -11.07 -3.92
N GLU A 20 0.17 -11.45 -3.68
CA GLU A 20 -0.28 -12.15 -2.47
C GLU A 20 0.42 -13.51 -2.31
N GLU A 21 0.67 -14.19 -3.42
CA GLU A 21 1.28 -15.51 -3.49
C GLU A 21 2.71 -15.50 -2.93
N MET A 22 3.38 -14.35 -2.92
CA MET A 22 4.75 -14.21 -2.42
C MET A 22 4.85 -14.05 -0.91
N TRP A 23 3.74 -13.97 -0.18
CA TRP A 23 3.70 -13.76 1.27
C TRP A 23 3.27 -15.02 2.00
N LEU A 24 4.19 -15.88 2.41
CA LEU A 24 3.86 -17.13 3.12
C LEU A 24 3.18 -16.83 4.45
N CYS A 25 2.03 -17.43 4.72
CA CYS A 25 1.38 -17.32 6.03
C CYS A 25 2.09 -18.23 7.04
N ILE A 26 2.90 -17.66 7.93
CA ILE A 26 3.73 -18.41 8.88
C ILE A 26 3.17 -18.39 10.32
N GLY A 27 2.14 -17.59 10.57
CA GLY A 27 1.54 -17.50 11.90
C GLY A 27 0.08 -17.09 11.85
N LEU A 28 -0.70 -17.69 12.75
CA LEU A 28 -2.08 -17.32 13.02
C LEU A 28 -2.28 -17.32 14.54
N ILE A 29 -2.57 -16.14 15.10
CA ILE A 29 -2.79 -15.97 16.53
C ILE A 29 -4.19 -15.42 16.72
N GLN A 30 -5.07 -16.18 17.37
CA GLN A 30 -6.40 -15.68 17.73
C GLN A 30 -6.26 -14.58 18.79
N HIS A 31 -7.07 -13.53 18.69
CA HIS A 31 -7.03 -12.43 19.65
C HIS A 31 -7.28 -12.93 21.08
N SER A 32 -8.27 -13.81 21.26
CA SER A 32 -8.58 -14.42 22.54
C SER A 32 -7.39 -15.19 23.11
N THR A 33 -6.61 -15.89 22.28
CA THR A 33 -5.38 -16.57 22.75
C THR A 33 -4.31 -15.56 23.14
N CYS A 34 -4.14 -14.50 22.36
CA CYS A 34 -3.18 -13.44 22.62
C CYS A 34 -3.45 -12.72 23.96
N ASP A 35 -4.72 -12.56 24.32
CA ASP A 35 -5.15 -11.95 25.59
C ASP A 35 -4.72 -12.77 26.83
N HIS A 36 -4.42 -14.07 26.67
CA HIS A 36 -3.93 -14.95 27.75
C HIS A 36 -2.40 -15.08 27.76
N VAL A 37 -1.68 -14.46 26.81
CA VAL A 37 -0.22 -14.45 26.79
C VAL A 37 0.25 -13.25 27.61
N ASP A 38 1.02 -13.49 28.68
CA ASP A 38 1.69 -12.42 29.42
C ASP A 38 2.59 -11.62 28.47
N GLY A 39 2.33 -10.31 28.33
CA GLY A 39 3.01 -9.44 27.35
C GLY A 39 2.41 -9.47 25.94
N GLY A 40 1.31 -10.19 25.74
CA GLY A 40 0.46 -10.14 24.55
C GLY A 40 1.20 -10.41 23.24
N LEU A 41 0.89 -9.63 22.20
CA LEU A 41 1.43 -9.83 20.86
C LEU A 41 2.94 -9.63 20.81
N ALA A 42 3.50 -8.71 21.60
CA ALA A 42 4.94 -8.48 21.65
C ALA A 42 5.70 -9.75 22.02
N LYS A 43 5.19 -10.52 22.98
CA LYS A 43 5.81 -11.78 23.40
C LYS A 43 5.62 -12.89 22.38
N ALA A 44 4.43 -13.02 21.80
CA ALA A 44 4.19 -13.99 20.75
C ALA A 44 5.08 -13.73 19.51
N MET A 45 5.25 -12.47 19.13
CA MET A 45 6.14 -12.07 18.03
C MET A 45 7.61 -12.30 18.36
N SER A 46 8.02 -12.18 19.62
CA SER A 46 9.40 -12.45 20.05
C SER A 46 9.76 -13.92 19.87
N ALA A 47 8.87 -14.82 20.30
CA ALA A 47 9.03 -16.26 20.07
C ALA A 47 9.07 -16.59 18.57
N LEU A 48 8.24 -15.92 17.76
CA LEU A 48 8.27 -16.12 16.31
C LEU A 48 9.57 -15.62 15.68
N VAL A 49 10.06 -14.43 16.04
CA VAL A 49 11.32 -13.86 15.53
C VAL A 49 12.49 -14.75 15.93
N GLU A 50 12.50 -15.24 17.17
CA GLU A 50 13.51 -16.19 17.65
C GLU A 50 13.49 -17.48 16.82
N HIS A 51 12.29 -18.02 16.54
CA HIS A 51 12.11 -19.25 15.78
C HIS A 51 12.47 -19.08 14.30
N VAL A 52 11.99 -18.03 13.65
CA VAL A 52 12.13 -17.83 12.21
C VAL A 52 13.54 -17.36 11.87
N LEU A 53 14.20 -16.54 12.69
CA LEU A 53 15.50 -15.95 12.35
C LEU A 53 16.70 -16.65 12.99
N ARG A 54 16.63 -17.98 13.14
CA ARG A 54 17.72 -18.80 13.73
C ARG A 54 18.94 -18.89 12.82
N ASP A 55 20.11 -18.99 13.46
CA ASP A 55 21.39 -19.11 12.77
C ASP A 55 21.48 -20.41 11.93
N GLU A 56 20.74 -21.45 12.32
CA GLU A 56 20.66 -22.72 11.58
C GLU A 56 20.14 -22.56 10.14
N TYR A 57 19.38 -21.51 9.85
CA TYR A 57 18.87 -21.25 8.49
C TYR A 57 19.87 -20.50 7.59
N LEU A 58 21.00 -20.03 8.12
CA LEU A 58 22.06 -19.37 7.33
C LEU A 58 22.76 -20.34 6.38
N THR A 59 23.01 -21.57 6.84
CA THR A 59 23.61 -22.63 6.02
C THR A 59 22.64 -23.15 4.96
N GLY A 60 21.35 -22.85 5.13
CA GLY A 60 20.27 -23.24 4.27
C GLY A 60 19.59 -24.53 4.70
N PHE A 61 18.37 -24.71 4.22
CA PHE A 61 17.54 -25.88 4.49
C PHE A 61 16.86 -26.34 3.19
N ALA A 62 16.71 -27.66 3.08
CA ALA A 62 16.01 -28.29 1.97
C ALA A 62 14.51 -28.36 2.28
N VAL A 63 13.67 -27.92 1.33
CA VAL A 63 12.23 -28.08 1.38
C VAL A 63 11.80 -28.89 0.16
N ARG A 64 11.09 -29.99 0.40
CA ARG A 64 10.32 -30.67 -0.65
C ARG A 64 8.95 -30.05 -0.71
N LEU A 65 8.69 -29.26 -1.75
CA LEU A 65 7.37 -28.69 -2.00
C LEU A 65 6.54 -29.71 -2.79
N ILE A 66 5.61 -30.38 -2.13
CA ILE A 66 4.59 -31.18 -2.82
C ILE A 66 3.48 -30.21 -3.26
N LEU A 67 3.58 -29.71 -4.48
CA LEU A 67 2.59 -28.80 -5.05
C LEU A 67 1.53 -29.61 -5.83
N GLY A 68 0.30 -29.71 -5.33
CA GLY A 68 -0.82 -30.32 -6.09
C GLY A 68 -0.67 -31.81 -6.45
N TYR A 69 -1.71 -32.36 -7.10
CA TYR A 69 -1.79 -33.78 -7.48
C TYR A 69 -0.95 -34.14 -8.73
N ASN A 70 -0.39 -33.13 -9.41
CA ASN A 70 0.33 -33.28 -10.69
C ASN A 70 1.58 -32.39 -10.83
N ALA A 71 2.08 -31.70 -9.79
CA ALA A 71 3.21 -30.79 -10.02
C ALA A 71 4.56 -31.51 -9.96
N PHE A 72 5.39 -31.13 -10.93
CA PHE A 72 6.83 -31.38 -11.01
C PHE A 72 7.24 -32.83 -10.70
N GLN A 73 7.46 -33.63 -11.75
CA GLN A 73 8.21 -34.91 -11.69
C GLN A 73 9.65 -34.78 -11.18
N ASN A 74 10.07 -33.60 -10.72
CA ASN A 74 11.34 -33.44 -10.03
C ASN A 74 11.07 -33.52 -8.53
N ASP A 75 11.21 -34.73 -7.98
CA ASP A 75 11.26 -35.04 -6.54
C ASP A 75 12.52 -34.43 -5.85
N GLU A 76 13.12 -33.42 -6.47
CA GLU A 76 14.34 -32.78 -6.06
C GLU A 76 14.05 -31.72 -4.98
N PRO A 77 14.72 -31.80 -3.82
CA PRO A 77 14.56 -30.81 -2.77
C PRO A 77 14.98 -29.41 -3.26
N MET A 78 14.15 -28.42 -3.00
CA MET A 78 14.51 -27.02 -3.19
C MET A 78 15.32 -26.52 -1.99
N TRP A 79 16.46 -25.89 -2.25
CA TRP A 79 17.32 -25.34 -1.20
C TRP A 79 17.02 -23.87 -0.96
N TYR A 80 16.68 -23.53 0.27
CA TYR A 80 16.42 -22.17 0.73
C TYR A 80 17.51 -21.74 1.68
N LYS A 81 17.85 -20.44 1.65
CA LYS A 81 18.69 -19.80 2.67
C LYS A 81 17.92 -18.63 3.26
N GLN A 82 18.04 -18.46 4.56
CA GLN A 82 17.37 -17.37 5.25
C GLN A 82 18.37 -16.62 6.13
N LYS A 83 18.35 -15.30 6.02
CA LYS A 83 19.17 -14.44 6.88
C LYS A 83 18.60 -14.45 8.30
N THR A 84 19.47 -14.20 9.27
CA THR A 84 19.11 -14.05 10.70
C THR A 84 18.56 -12.66 11.03
N LYS A 85 18.26 -11.86 10.00
CA LYS A 85 17.71 -10.51 10.12
C LYS A 85 16.57 -10.33 9.12
N ALA A 86 15.54 -9.60 9.52
CA ALA A 86 14.40 -9.30 8.67
C ALA A 86 14.02 -7.81 8.74
N LEU A 87 13.37 -7.32 7.69
CA LEU A 87 12.59 -6.08 7.75
C LEU A 87 11.18 -6.40 8.23
N PHE A 88 10.55 -5.46 8.93
CA PHE A 88 9.18 -5.61 9.43
C PHE A 88 8.29 -4.49 8.92
N ILE A 89 7.25 -4.86 8.15
CA ILE A 89 6.24 -3.94 7.63
C ILE A 89 4.87 -4.33 8.18
N SER A 90 4.14 -3.35 8.71
CA SER A 90 2.79 -3.54 9.24
C SER A 90 2.06 -2.20 9.33
N ASP A 91 0.76 -2.25 9.62
CA ASP A 91 0.05 -1.05 10.05
C ASP A 91 0.61 -0.53 11.40
N LEU A 92 0.36 0.75 11.71
CA LEU A 92 0.89 1.38 12.92
C LEU A 92 0.43 0.73 14.24
N ALA A 93 -0.79 0.18 14.30
CA ALA A 93 -1.32 -0.45 15.52
C ALA A 93 -0.69 -1.83 15.73
N ALA A 94 -0.50 -2.61 14.66
CA ALA A 94 0.24 -3.86 14.67
C ALA A 94 1.71 -3.62 15.03
N LEU A 95 2.34 -2.57 14.48
CA LEU A 95 3.70 -2.16 14.83
C LEU A 95 3.83 -1.86 16.33
N GLN A 96 2.93 -1.04 16.86
CA GLN A 96 2.88 -0.68 18.28
C GLN A 96 2.75 -1.91 19.18
N SER A 97 1.86 -2.84 18.80
CA SER A 97 1.60 -4.07 19.56
C SER A 97 2.78 -5.05 19.50
N THR A 98 3.46 -5.18 18.36
CA THR A 98 4.62 -6.07 18.18
C THR A 98 5.85 -5.60 18.95
N LEU A 99 6.11 -4.30 18.97
CA LEU A 99 7.31 -3.73 19.58
C LEU A 99 7.06 -3.11 20.97
N ALA A 100 5.85 -3.27 21.51
CA ALA A 100 5.43 -2.66 22.77
C ALA A 100 5.61 -1.13 22.82
N ILE A 101 5.34 -0.45 21.71
CA ILE A 101 5.44 1.01 21.60
C ILE A 101 4.06 1.62 21.89
N LYS A 102 4.01 2.71 22.67
CA LYS A 102 2.76 3.34 23.13
C LYS A 102 2.00 4.11 22.05
N GLY A 103 2.67 4.54 20.98
CA GLY A 103 2.08 5.36 19.94
C GLY A 103 1.50 6.67 20.50
N SER A 104 0.24 6.98 20.16
CA SER A 104 -0.43 8.21 20.61
C SER A 104 -0.66 8.29 22.12
N SER A 105 -0.55 7.18 22.86
CA SER A 105 -0.69 7.18 24.32
C SER A 105 0.60 7.61 25.04
N GLY A 106 1.74 7.62 24.35
CA GLY A 106 3.03 8.11 24.85
C GLY A 106 3.26 9.60 24.56
N LEU A 107 4.28 10.20 25.17
CA LEU A 107 4.76 11.53 24.80
C LEU A 107 5.49 11.52 23.45
N LYS A 108 6.17 10.41 23.14
CA LYS A 108 6.88 10.18 21.88
C LYS A 108 6.10 9.19 21.02
N PRO A 109 5.29 9.65 20.06
CA PRO A 109 4.49 8.77 19.21
C PRO A 109 5.32 8.09 18.11
N CYS A 110 6.49 8.64 17.78
CA CYS A 110 7.38 8.11 16.76
C CYS A 110 8.54 7.33 17.38
N LEU A 111 8.80 6.12 16.88
CA LEU A 111 9.95 5.30 17.29
C LEU A 111 11.28 5.91 16.86
N TRP A 112 11.31 6.55 15.69
CA TRP A 112 12.54 6.96 15.03
C TRP A 112 12.96 8.40 15.33
N CYS A 113 12.08 9.24 15.87
CA CYS A 113 12.41 10.64 16.15
C CYS A 113 12.64 10.88 17.63
N GLN A 114 13.81 11.42 17.97
CA GLN A 114 14.19 11.72 19.35
C GLN A 114 13.47 12.96 19.88
N ASN A 115 13.29 13.97 19.02
CA ASN A 115 12.80 15.30 19.37
C ASN A 115 11.35 15.57 18.93
N ILE A 116 10.64 14.59 18.36
CA ILE A 116 9.23 14.74 17.97
C ILE A 116 8.31 14.13 19.03
N LEU A 117 7.44 14.97 19.57
CA LEU A 117 6.48 14.68 20.62
C LEU A 117 5.05 14.69 20.07
N LYS A 118 4.11 14.19 20.86
CA LYS A 118 2.69 14.47 20.62
C LYS A 118 2.41 15.97 20.81
N LYS A 119 1.33 16.44 20.19
CA LYS A 119 0.81 17.79 20.46
C LYS A 119 0.45 17.94 21.93
N ASP A 120 0.50 19.18 22.43
CA ASP A 120 0.15 19.53 23.80
C ASP A 120 0.90 18.65 24.83
N SER A 121 2.19 18.40 24.57
CA SER A 121 3.05 17.59 25.43
C SER A 121 3.33 18.25 26.79
N GLY A 122 3.16 19.58 26.87
CA GLY A 122 3.46 20.38 28.05
C GLY A 122 4.96 20.62 28.27
N LEU A 123 5.81 20.23 27.32
CA LEU A 123 7.25 20.48 27.36
C LEU A 123 7.57 21.76 26.54
N SER A 124 8.25 22.72 27.17
CA SER A 124 8.53 24.06 26.62
C SER A 124 9.99 24.26 26.18
N ASP A 125 10.65 23.21 25.71
CA ASP A 125 12.04 23.25 25.23
C ASP A 125 12.06 23.31 23.69
N ASP A 126 12.74 24.32 23.14
CA ASP A 126 12.82 24.66 21.71
C ASP A 126 13.40 23.54 20.82
N ARG A 127 14.12 22.58 21.42
CA ARG A 127 14.61 21.39 20.70
C ARG A 127 13.46 20.46 20.30
N PHE A 128 12.42 20.39 21.14
CA PHE A 128 11.28 19.51 20.89
C PHE A 128 10.25 20.17 19.98
N ARG A 129 9.66 19.34 19.12
CA ARG A 129 8.58 19.71 18.22
C ARG A 129 7.45 18.73 18.38
N ASP A 130 6.27 19.09 17.90
CA ASP A 130 5.17 18.14 17.81
C ASP A 130 5.05 17.49 16.43
N ILE A 131 4.16 16.51 16.32
CA ILE A 131 3.84 15.76 15.10
C ILE A 131 3.33 16.61 13.92
N SER A 132 3.09 17.91 14.09
CA SER A 132 2.73 18.82 13.00
C SER A 132 3.93 19.38 12.25
N GLU A 133 5.15 19.24 12.80
CA GLU A 133 6.38 19.68 12.12
C GLU A 133 6.46 19.09 10.71
N HIS A 134 6.72 19.99 9.76
CA HIS A 134 6.75 19.69 8.34
C HIS A 134 8.16 19.45 7.84
N ASP A 135 9.14 20.15 8.41
CA ASP A 135 10.52 20.11 7.95
C ASP A 135 11.27 18.89 8.52
N VAL A 136 11.46 17.89 7.65
CA VAL A 136 12.15 16.64 7.97
C VAL A 136 13.62 16.87 8.35
N SER A 137 14.25 17.96 7.90
CA SER A 137 15.65 18.28 8.27
C SER A 137 15.80 18.61 9.76
N ARG A 138 14.69 18.93 10.43
CA ARG A 138 14.64 19.23 11.87
C ARG A 138 14.38 17.99 12.72
N PHE A 139 14.24 16.81 12.10
CA PHE A 139 14.04 15.55 12.80
C PHE A 139 15.38 15.00 13.28
N GLU A 140 15.49 14.78 14.58
CA GLU A 140 16.65 14.12 15.16
C GLU A 140 16.42 12.61 15.19
N MET A 141 17.02 11.90 14.24
CA MET A 141 16.81 10.46 14.10
C MET A 141 17.48 9.68 15.25
N ALA A 142 16.75 8.71 15.79
CA ALA A 142 17.24 7.78 16.80
C ALA A 142 18.03 6.65 16.13
N SER A 143 19.20 6.32 16.68
CA SER A 143 19.90 5.08 16.33
C SER A 143 19.32 3.90 17.12
N ASP A 144 19.54 2.68 16.63
CA ASP A 144 19.15 1.45 17.36
C ASP A 144 19.73 1.45 18.78
N ALA A 145 21.00 1.84 18.91
CA ALA A 145 21.69 1.95 20.20
C ALA A 145 21.00 2.93 21.16
N THR A 146 20.51 4.06 20.66
CA THR A 146 19.81 5.05 21.48
C THR A 146 18.46 4.51 21.97
N ILE A 147 17.75 3.78 21.11
CA ILE A 147 16.47 3.15 21.47
C ILE A 147 16.70 2.03 22.49
N TRP A 148 17.74 1.21 22.30
CA TRP A 148 18.09 0.16 23.25
C TRP A 148 18.54 0.72 24.59
N ALA A 149 19.31 1.80 24.63
CA ALA A 149 19.67 2.49 25.86
C ALA A 149 18.43 2.98 26.64
N CYS A 150 17.40 3.46 25.92
CA CYS A 150 16.12 3.81 26.55
C CYS A 150 15.42 2.58 27.13
N CYS A 151 15.42 1.45 26.41
CA CYS A 151 14.85 0.19 26.90
C CYS A 151 15.61 -0.33 28.12
N ASP A 152 16.95 -0.30 28.11
CA ASP A 152 17.79 -0.74 29.22
C ASP A 152 17.55 0.12 30.46
N HIS A 153 17.48 1.45 30.30
CA HIS A 153 17.14 2.35 31.41
C HIS A 153 15.73 2.09 31.96
N ILE A 154 14.73 1.80 31.11
CA ILE A 154 13.40 1.40 31.59
C ILE A 154 13.53 0.11 32.41
N ALA A 155 14.17 -0.93 31.86
CA ALA A 155 14.28 -2.23 32.51
C ALA A 155 14.98 -2.16 33.88
N GLU A 156 16.04 -1.35 33.99
CA GLU A 156 16.77 -1.12 35.24
C GLU A 156 15.91 -0.44 36.31
N ARG A 157 15.07 0.53 35.91
CA ARG A 157 14.28 1.31 36.86
C ARG A 157 13.03 0.60 37.35
N ILE A 158 12.38 -0.20 36.50
CA ILE A 158 11.07 -0.82 36.78
C ILE A 158 11.00 -1.53 38.14
N PRO A 159 11.99 -2.33 38.59
CA PRO A 159 11.97 -2.98 39.90
C PRO A 159 11.85 -2.03 41.10
N HIS A 160 12.20 -0.75 40.91
CA HIS A 160 12.24 0.27 41.96
C HIS A 160 11.06 1.27 41.90
N LEU A 161 10.13 1.08 40.96
CA LEU A 161 9.03 2.02 40.73
C LEU A 161 7.67 1.42 41.14
N ASN A 162 6.82 2.26 41.73
CA ASN A 162 5.40 1.92 41.84
C ASN A 162 4.69 2.03 40.49
N VAL A 163 3.46 1.53 40.41
CA VAL A 163 2.67 1.48 39.17
C VAL A 163 2.55 2.84 38.48
N LYS A 164 2.25 3.91 39.24
CA LYS A 164 2.09 5.27 38.68
C LYS A 164 3.41 5.80 38.11
N MET A 165 4.52 5.61 38.81
CA MET A 165 5.84 6.05 38.35
C MET A 165 6.31 5.25 37.14
N ARG A 166 6.02 3.94 37.10
CA ARG A 166 6.24 3.10 35.92
C ARG A 166 5.48 3.62 34.71
N GLU A 167 4.18 3.88 34.84
CA GLU A 167 3.36 4.41 33.74
C GLU A 167 3.90 5.74 33.22
N GLN A 168 4.34 6.63 34.12
CA GLN A 168 4.96 7.91 33.76
C GLN A 168 6.28 7.71 33.02
N LEU A 169 7.15 6.81 33.48
CA LEU A 169 8.43 6.50 32.82
C LEU A 169 8.20 5.96 31.40
N GLU A 170 7.38 4.92 31.28
CA GLU A 170 7.04 4.31 29.99
C GLU A 170 6.38 5.32 29.04
N LYS A 171 5.51 6.19 29.56
CA LYS A 171 4.86 7.27 28.78
C LYS A 171 5.86 8.29 28.27
N SER A 172 6.87 8.62 29.07
CA SER A 172 7.91 9.60 28.71
C SER A 172 8.77 9.10 27.56
N TYR A 173 9.17 7.81 27.60
CA TYR A 173 9.91 7.18 26.51
C TYR A 173 9.05 6.76 25.32
N GLY A 174 7.73 6.57 25.53
CA GLY A 174 6.83 6.03 24.52
C GLY A 174 6.94 4.51 24.34
N ILE A 175 7.57 3.81 25.28
CA ILE A 175 7.84 2.36 25.23
C ILE A 175 7.29 1.71 26.49
N THR A 176 6.52 0.65 26.34
CA THR A 176 6.00 -0.17 27.44
C THR A 176 7.00 -1.26 27.80
N TYR A 177 7.29 -1.45 29.08
CA TYR A 177 8.19 -2.52 29.52
C TYR A 177 7.52 -3.89 29.37
N VAL A 178 8.04 -4.70 28.45
CA VAL A 178 7.63 -6.10 28.26
C VAL A 178 8.90 -6.96 28.31
N PRO A 179 9.17 -7.67 29.44
CA PRO A 179 10.36 -8.49 29.60
C PRO A 179 10.54 -9.48 28.45
N GLN A 180 11.77 -9.73 27.99
CA GLN A 180 12.11 -10.66 26.89
C GLN A 180 11.22 -10.49 25.64
N SER A 181 10.81 -9.25 25.35
CA SER A 181 10.26 -8.89 24.03
C SER A 181 11.38 -8.41 23.10
N ILE A 182 11.12 -8.28 21.79
CA ILE A 182 12.12 -7.89 20.77
C ILE A 182 13.03 -6.72 21.21
N LEU A 183 12.49 -5.67 21.85
CA LEU A 183 13.29 -4.51 22.29
C LEU A 183 14.07 -4.75 23.59
N PHE A 184 13.60 -5.66 24.45
CA PHE A 184 14.15 -5.91 25.78
C PHE A 184 14.98 -7.20 25.87
N ASP A 185 14.93 -8.06 24.85
CA ASP A 185 15.76 -9.26 24.75
C ASP A 185 17.01 -8.97 23.91
N ALA A 186 18.18 -8.99 24.57
CA ALA A 186 19.46 -8.75 23.92
C ALA A 186 19.76 -9.71 22.76
N SER A 187 19.26 -10.95 22.81
CA SER A 187 19.45 -11.95 21.76
C SER A 187 18.62 -11.67 20.49
N LEU A 188 17.49 -10.96 20.64
CA LEU A 188 16.58 -10.64 19.54
C LEU A 188 16.87 -9.27 18.89
N ARG A 189 17.47 -8.34 19.64
CA ARG A 189 17.92 -7.03 19.13
C ARG A 189 18.66 -7.09 17.78
N PRO A 190 19.65 -7.99 17.56
CA PRO A 190 20.33 -8.05 16.27
C PRO A 190 19.49 -8.66 15.14
N ARG A 191 18.40 -9.37 15.47
CA ARG A 191 17.55 -10.10 14.51
C ARG A 191 16.42 -9.23 13.93
N LEU A 192 15.87 -8.32 14.74
CA LEU A 192 14.91 -7.33 14.27
C LEU A 192 15.12 -6.00 15.00
N ARG A 193 15.83 -5.08 14.35
CA ARG A 193 16.20 -3.79 14.95
C ARG A 193 15.09 -2.75 14.77
N PRO A 194 15.01 -1.72 15.61
CA PRO A 194 14.14 -0.57 15.36
C PRO A 194 14.31 0.05 13.96
N SER A 195 15.54 0.09 13.44
CA SER A 195 15.83 0.57 12.08
C SER A 195 15.25 -0.31 10.97
N ASP A 196 14.97 -1.59 11.24
CA ASP A 196 14.48 -2.57 10.26
C ASP A 196 12.96 -2.46 10.03
N VAL A 197 12.29 -1.63 10.84
CA VAL A 197 10.85 -1.38 10.75
C VAL A 197 10.56 -0.42 9.60
N CYS A 198 9.56 -0.78 8.80
CA CYS A 198 9.12 -0.08 7.60
C CYS A 198 7.63 0.26 7.71
N LEU A 199 7.25 1.44 7.22
CA LEU A 199 5.86 1.88 7.15
C LEU A 199 5.21 1.48 5.84
N ASP A 200 3.89 1.32 5.88
CA ASP A 200 3.09 1.07 4.69
C ASP A 200 2.33 2.33 4.23
N SER A 201 2.32 2.60 2.92
CA SER A 201 1.65 3.78 2.38
C SER A 201 0.13 3.72 2.50
N MET A 202 -0.46 2.52 2.47
CA MET A 202 -1.90 2.32 2.47
C MET A 202 -2.53 2.81 3.78
N HIS A 203 -2.05 2.41 4.95
CA HIS A 203 -2.62 2.87 6.22
C HIS A 203 -2.24 4.31 6.55
N ASN A 204 -1.09 4.79 6.09
CA ASN A 204 -0.68 6.16 6.30
C ASN A 204 -1.53 7.15 5.48
N TYR A 205 -1.97 6.78 4.27
CA TYR A 205 -2.77 7.65 3.40
C TYR A 205 -4.23 7.23 3.22
N PHE A 206 -4.50 6.00 2.80
CA PHE A 206 -5.75 5.61 2.14
C PHE A 206 -6.70 4.74 3.00
N SER A 207 -6.19 4.11 4.07
CA SER A 207 -6.98 3.31 5.01
C SER A 207 -7.05 4.01 6.37
N ASN A 208 -8.13 4.78 6.58
CA ASN A 208 -8.30 5.69 7.72
C ASN A 208 -7.05 6.59 7.91
N GLY A 209 -6.42 6.97 6.81
CA GLY A 209 -5.16 7.70 6.76
C GLY A 209 -5.36 9.20 6.61
N VAL A 210 -4.29 9.90 6.22
CA VAL A 210 -4.32 11.35 6.01
C VAL A 210 -5.31 11.73 4.91
N ALA A 211 -5.37 10.97 3.82
CA ALA A 211 -6.28 11.27 2.72
C ALA A 211 -7.75 11.12 3.12
N ASN A 212 -8.08 10.09 3.91
CA ASN A 212 -9.45 9.92 4.41
C ASN A 212 -9.89 11.11 5.27
N GLN A 213 -9.01 11.60 6.14
CA GLN A 213 -9.30 12.74 6.99
C GLN A 213 -9.49 14.02 6.15
N GLU A 214 -8.55 14.30 5.25
CA GLU A 214 -8.58 15.53 4.47
C GLU A 214 -9.75 15.58 3.49
N LEU A 215 -10.20 14.46 2.93
CA LEU A 215 -11.44 14.40 2.15
C LEU A 215 -12.62 14.98 2.93
N CYS A 216 -12.82 14.54 4.18
CA CYS A 216 -13.91 15.04 5.02
C CYS A 216 -13.71 16.51 5.44
N LEU A 217 -12.49 16.91 5.81
CA LEU A 217 -12.20 18.31 6.16
C LEU A 217 -12.42 19.24 4.97
N PHE A 218 -11.98 18.84 3.78
CA PHE A 218 -12.14 19.61 2.57
C PHE A 218 -13.60 19.72 2.15
N TRP A 219 -14.34 18.61 2.20
CA TRP A 219 -15.79 18.62 1.96
C TRP A 219 -16.53 19.50 2.97
N HIS A 220 -16.16 19.43 4.26
CA HIS A 220 -16.75 20.30 5.28
C HIS A 220 -16.50 21.78 4.96
N ALA A 221 -15.27 22.14 4.57
CA ALA A 221 -14.94 23.50 4.14
C ALA A 221 -15.82 23.94 2.96
N ILE A 222 -15.95 23.10 1.91
CA ILE A 222 -16.81 23.38 0.75
C ILE A 222 -18.27 23.59 1.17
N SER A 223 -18.81 22.69 1.98
CA SER A 223 -20.20 22.75 2.44
C SER A 223 -20.52 23.98 3.29
N LYS A 224 -19.50 24.57 3.93
CA LYS A 224 -19.63 25.81 4.72
C LYS A 224 -19.54 27.06 3.84
N ALA A 225 -18.77 27.00 2.77
CA ALA A 225 -18.50 28.14 1.89
C ALA A 225 -19.44 28.23 0.68
N THR A 226 -20.17 27.16 0.37
CA THR A 226 -21.01 27.03 -0.83
C THR A 226 -22.30 26.27 -0.53
N ASP A 227 -23.30 26.38 -1.40
CA ASP A 227 -24.54 25.61 -1.32
C ASP A 227 -24.44 24.19 -1.92
N LEU A 228 -23.24 23.75 -2.31
CA LEU A 228 -23.01 22.45 -2.93
C LEU A 228 -23.34 21.31 -1.96
N LYS A 229 -24.13 20.36 -2.45
CA LYS A 229 -24.49 19.14 -1.73
C LYS A 229 -23.72 17.95 -2.29
N LEU A 230 -23.52 16.95 -1.43
CA LEU A 230 -22.83 15.73 -1.83
C LEU A 230 -23.59 14.99 -2.94
N GLU A 231 -24.93 15.11 -2.97
CA GLU A 231 -25.77 14.55 -4.02
C GLU A 231 -25.58 15.26 -5.37
N ASP A 232 -25.20 16.55 -5.38
CA ASP A 232 -24.88 17.29 -6.61
C ASP A 232 -23.61 16.70 -7.23
N LEU A 233 -22.56 16.51 -6.41
CA LEU A 233 -21.32 15.85 -6.84
C LEU A 233 -21.56 14.42 -7.32
N ARG A 234 -22.41 13.67 -6.61
CA ARG A 234 -22.81 12.33 -7.03
C ARG A 234 -23.50 12.34 -8.39
N THR A 235 -24.45 13.25 -8.60
CA THR A 235 -25.23 13.37 -9.84
C THR A 235 -24.32 13.69 -11.01
N VAL A 236 -23.50 14.75 -10.90
CA VAL A 236 -22.59 15.15 -11.98
C VAL A 236 -21.54 14.07 -12.27
N CYS A 237 -21.07 13.33 -11.26
CA CYS A 237 -20.16 12.19 -11.47
C CYS A 237 -20.78 11.08 -12.31
N LEU A 238 -22.06 10.79 -12.11
CA LEU A 238 -22.77 9.75 -12.85
C LEU A 238 -23.09 10.20 -14.28
N GLU A 239 -23.49 11.46 -14.45
CA GLU A 239 -23.77 12.05 -15.76
C GLU A 239 -22.50 12.22 -16.60
N SER A 240 -21.35 12.43 -15.95
CA SER A 240 -20.04 12.57 -16.60
C SER A 240 -19.50 11.28 -17.22
N GLN A 241 -20.13 10.13 -16.96
CA GLN A 241 -19.79 8.82 -17.54
C GLN A 241 -18.29 8.47 -17.45
N TRP A 242 -17.68 8.76 -16.28
CA TRP A 242 -16.30 8.37 -16.03
C TRP A 242 -16.13 6.85 -16.10
N GLU A 243 -15.16 6.43 -16.88
CA GLU A 243 -14.65 5.07 -16.95
C GLU A 243 -13.38 4.91 -16.12
N GLY A 244 -13.00 3.68 -15.83
CA GLY A 244 -11.74 3.35 -15.17
C GLY A 244 -11.20 2.00 -15.63
N PRO A 245 -10.08 1.53 -15.04
CA PRO A 245 -9.40 0.30 -15.43
C PRO A 245 -10.36 -0.88 -15.61
N LYS A 246 -10.40 -1.47 -16.80
CA LYS A 246 -11.34 -2.51 -17.24
C LYS A 246 -11.16 -3.84 -16.50
N VAL A 247 -10.02 -4.03 -15.83
CA VAL A 247 -9.83 -5.17 -14.91
C VAL A 247 -10.71 -5.06 -13.66
N SER A 248 -11.13 -3.85 -13.29
CA SER A 248 -11.77 -3.56 -12.02
C SER A 248 -13.25 -3.22 -12.16
N SER A 249 -13.97 -3.15 -11.04
CA SER A 249 -15.34 -2.67 -10.99
C SER A 249 -15.45 -1.13 -11.00
N HIS A 250 -14.34 -0.39 -11.11
CA HIS A 250 -14.31 1.06 -10.88
C HIS A 250 -15.24 1.81 -11.84
N GLY A 251 -15.24 1.46 -13.13
CA GLY A 251 -16.13 2.07 -14.13
C GLY A 251 -17.60 1.65 -14.03
N ARG A 252 -18.01 0.82 -13.06
CA ARG A 252 -19.41 0.44 -12.89
C ARG A 252 -20.17 1.54 -12.15
N VAL A 253 -21.38 1.84 -12.63
CA VAL A 253 -22.30 2.82 -12.03
C VAL A 253 -22.48 2.61 -10.51
N GLY A 254 -22.63 1.36 -10.07
CA GLY A 254 -22.78 1.03 -8.64
C GLY A 254 -21.54 1.39 -7.80
N TYR A 255 -20.33 1.23 -8.36
CA TYR A 255 -19.10 1.62 -7.69
C TYR A 255 -19.00 3.14 -7.57
N MET A 256 -19.23 3.87 -8.67
CA MET A 256 -19.27 5.35 -8.64
C MET A 256 -20.27 5.88 -7.62
N LYS A 257 -21.49 5.32 -7.57
CA LYS A 257 -22.50 5.67 -6.55
C LYS A 257 -22.01 5.45 -5.12
N SER A 258 -21.23 4.39 -4.90
CA SER A 258 -20.72 4.04 -3.56
C SER A 258 -19.73 5.08 -3.02
N LEU A 259 -18.97 5.75 -3.89
CA LEU A 259 -17.97 6.76 -3.50
C LEU A 259 -18.61 7.99 -2.84
N TRP A 260 -19.80 8.36 -3.28
CA TRP A 260 -20.49 9.58 -2.85
C TRP A 260 -21.65 9.30 -1.88
N THR A 261 -21.73 8.09 -1.32
CA THR A 261 -22.80 7.74 -0.38
C THR A 261 -22.63 8.53 0.93
N PRO A 262 -23.67 9.20 1.47
CA PRO A 262 -23.55 10.03 2.68
C PRO A 262 -22.94 9.32 3.90
N LYS A 263 -23.19 8.01 4.04
CA LYS A 263 -22.59 7.19 5.11
C LYS A 263 -21.06 7.12 5.08
N MET A 264 -20.44 7.35 3.92
CA MET A 264 -18.98 7.38 3.77
C MET A 264 -18.37 8.70 4.22
N TRP A 265 -19.15 9.78 4.23
CA TRP A 265 -18.68 11.15 4.45
C TRP A 265 -19.07 11.72 5.82
N ASN A 266 -19.52 10.87 6.74
CA ASN A 266 -19.94 11.30 8.07
C ASN A 266 -18.78 11.27 9.09
N GLY A 267 -18.67 12.31 9.90
CA GLY A 267 -17.62 12.48 10.90
C GLY A 267 -16.30 12.99 10.30
N ASP A 268 -15.19 12.66 10.96
CA ASP A 268 -13.90 13.32 10.70
C ASP A 268 -13.03 12.62 9.63
N THR A 269 -13.48 11.50 9.07
CA THR A 269 -12.73 10.71 8.09
C THR A 269 -13.65 9.99 7.13
N TYR A 270 -13.26 9.97 5.85
CA TYR A 270 -13.92 9.20 4.81
C TYR A 270 -13.82 7.70 5.11
N LYS A 271 -14.98 7.02 5.22
CA LYS A 271 -15.11 5.63 5.69
C LYS A 271 -14.98 4.56 4.60
N GLY A 272 -14.68 4.97 3.36
CA GLY A 272 -14.42 4.03 2.28
C GLY A 272 -13.16 3.20 2.51
N GLN A 273 -13.10 2.04 1.84
CA GLN A 273 -11.90 1.21 1.79
C GLN A 273 -10.75 1.94 1.07
N SER A 274 -9.51 1.45 1.21
CA SER A 274 -8.33 2.07 0.59
C SER A 274 -8.48 2.36 -0.90
N GLU A 275 -8.95 1.39 -1.67
CA GLU A 275 -9.23 1.55 -3.11
C GLU A 275 -10.28 2.63 -3.41
N GLN A 276 -11.32 2.75 -2.57
CA GLN A 276 -12.33 3.80 -2.73
C GLN A 276 -11.77 5.18 -2.39
N CYS A 277 -10.89 5.27 -1.39
CA CYS A 277 -10.19 6.52 -1.06
C CYS A 277 -9.25 6.95 -2.18
N GLU A 278 -8.48 6.01 -2.76
CA GLU A 278 -7.61 6.30 -3.92
C GLU A 278 -8.42 6.75 -5.14
N SER A 279 -9.59 6.15 -5.35
CA SER A 279 -10.46 6.46 -6.48
C SER A 279 -11.15 7.82 -6.38
N ILE A 280 -11.54 8.24 -5.19
CA ILE A 280 -12.33 9.47 -5.01
C ILE A 280 -11.47 10.73 -5.02
N LEU A 281 -10.19 10.64 -4.64
CA LEU A 281 -9.26 11.78 -4.63
C LEU A 281 -9.17 12.52 -5.97
N PRO A 282 -8.87 11.86 -7.11
CA PRO A 282 -8.78 12.55 -8.40
C PRO A 282 -10.11 13.16 -8.86
N LEU A 283 -11.24 12.50 -8.58
CA LEU A 283 -12.57 13.04 -8.87
C LEU A 283 -12.86 14.29 -8.05
N MET A 284 -12.63 14.22 -6.73
CA MET A 284 -12.83 15.34 -5.83
C MET A 284 -11.95 16.53 -6.22
N ARG A 285 -10.70 16.29 -6.62
CA ARG A 285 -9.81 17.33 -7.13
C ARG A 285 -10.40 17.96 -8.38
N TRP A 286 -10.76 17.14 -9.37
CA TRP A 286 -11.32 17.61 -10.64
C TRP A 286 -12.52 18.54 -10.43
N TYR A 287 -13.52 18.11 -9.65
CA TYR A 287 -14.70 18.95 -9.41
C TYR A 287 -14.41 20.16 -8.54
N ALA A 288 -13.46 20.07 -7.61
CA ALA A 288 -13.06 21.23 -6.82
C ALA A 288 -12.42 22.32 -7.71
N GLU A 289 -11.56 21.93 -8.66
CA GLU A 289 -10.98 22.85 -9.63
C GLU A 289 -12.05 23.52 -10.51
N MET A 290 -13.11 22.80 -10.85
CA MET A 290 -14.20 23.36 -11.66
C MET A 290 -15.15 24.26 -10.88
N LEU A 291 -15.50 23.88 -9.65
CA LEU A 291 -16.63 24.45 -8.93
C LEU A 291 -16.22 25.48 -7.88
N VAL A 292 -15.04 25.35 -7.28
CA VAL A 292 -14.68 26.14 -6.09
C VAL A 292 -13.33 26.87 -6.17
N VAL A 293 -12.64 26.82 -7.31
CA VAL A 293 -11.32 27.47 -7.47
C VAL A 293 -11.36 28.99 -7.26
N ASN A 294 -12.49 29.63 -7.57
CA ASN A 294 -12.69 31.07 -7.43
C ASN A 294 -13.34 31.47 -6.09
N VAL A 295 -13.45 30.53 -5.14
CA VAL A 295 -13.99 30.81 -3.81
C VAL A 295 -12.83 31.10 -2.86
N ASP A 296 -12.61 32.38 -2.54
CA ASP A 296 -11.42 32.84 -1.78
C ASP A 296 -11.23 32.11 -0.44
N SER A 297 -12.32 31.82 0.28
CA SER A 297 -12.30 31.12 1.56
C SER A 297 -11.84 29.67 1.46
N LEU A 298 -11.82 29.09 0.26
CA LEU A 298 -11.41 27.71 -0.02
C LEU A 298 -9.99 27.61 -0.62
N ARG A 299 -9.29 28.72 -0.81
CA ARG A 299 -7.94 28.74 -1.40
C ARG A 299 -6.95 27.83 -0.65
N LEU A 300 -6.84 27.98 0.68
CA LEU A 300 -5.92 27.18 1.49
C LEU A 300 -6.30 25.69 1.53
N PRO A 301 -7.58 25.32 1.80
CA PRO A 301 -8.02 23.93 1.67
C PRO A 301 -7.74 23.31 0.30
N LEU A 302 -7.99 24.04 -0.79
CA LEU A 302 -7.75 23.57 -2.14
C LEU A 302 -6.26 23.35 -2.42
N ASP A 303 -5.39 24.27 -2.00
CA ASP A 303 -3.93 24.14 -2.17
C ASP A 303 -3.36 22.94 -1.40
N SER A 304 -3.86 22.69 -0.19
CA SER A 304 -3.54 21.46 0.56
C SER A 304 -3.97 20.23 -0.21
N PHE A 305 -5.24 20.19 -0.64
CA PHE A 305 -5.83 19.04 -1.32
C PHE A 305 -5.18 18.73 -2.68
N ARG A 306 -4.78 19.76 -3.45
CA ARG A 306 -3.97 19.62 -4.66
C ARG A 306 -2.68 18.86 -4.39
N THR A 307 -1.98 19.25 -3.32
CA THR A 307 -0.70 18.65 -2.93
C THR A 307 -0.90 17.20 -2.45
N LEU A 308 -1.96 16.91 -1.69
CA LEU A 308 -2.35 15.54 -1.34
C LEU A 308 -2.60 14.67 -2.58
N SER A 309 -3.33 15.20 -3.57
CA SER A 309 -3.59 14.47 -4.81
C SER A 309 -2.30 14.19 -5.59
N GLU A 310 -1.34 15.12 -5.61
CA GLU A 310 -0.02 14.88 -6.22
C GLU A 310 0.80 13.83 -5.48
N ILE A 311 0.71 13.78 -4.15
CA ILE A 311 1.29 12.69 -3.35
C ILE A 311 0.68 11.35 -3.76
N ALA A 312 -0.64 11.27 -3.90
CA ALA A 312 -1.32 10.03 -4.30
C ALA A 312 -0.86 9.55 -5.68
N MET A 313 -0.71 10.47 -6.64
CA MET A 313 -0.16 10.18 -7.97
C MET A 313 1.28 9.68 -7.89
N GLU A 314 2.15 10.33 -7.10
CA GLU A 314 3.54 9.91 -6.97
C GLU A 314 3.67 8.54 -6.28
N ILE A 315 2.84 8.27 -5.26
CA ILE A 315 2.74 6.95 -4.62
C ILE A 315 2.34 5.89 -5.67
N ARG A 316 1.29 6.16 -6.46
CA ARG A 316 0.83 5.24 -7.52
C ARG A 316 1.97 4.95 -8.50
N LYS A 317 2.64 5.98 -9.01
CA LYS A 317 3.81 5.84 -9.90
C LYS A 317 4.91 4.97 -9.29
N LEU A 318 5.22 5.16 -8.00
CA LEU A 318 6.28 4.40 -7.32
C LEU A 318 5.87 2.94 -7.05
N VAL A 319 4.60 2.67 -6.70
CA VAL A 319 4.05 1.31 -6.54
C VAL A 319 4.07 0.52 -7.86
N TYR A 320 3.83 1.20 -8.98
CA TYR A 320 3.91 0.58 -10.30
C TYR A 320 5.29 0.69 -10.94
N MET A 321 6.32 1.11 -10.19
CA MET A 321 7.70 1.14 -10.67
C MET A 321 8.29 -0.28 -10.67
N TRP A 322 8.83 -0.71 -11.82
CA TRP A 322 9.29 -2.09 -12.01
C TRP A 322 10.79 -2.31 -11.77
N ARG A 323 11.44 -1.37 -11.05
CA ARG A 323 12.86 -1.33 -10.74
C ARG A 323 13.08 -1.00 -9.27
N LYS A 324 14.31 -1.24 -8.79
CA LYS A 324 14.71 -0.92 -7.42
C LYS A 324 14.59 0.59 -7.15
N ILE A 325 13.99 0.95 -6.02
CA ILE A 325 13.87 2.34 -5.57
C ILE A 325 15.23 2.89 -5.14
N THR A 326 15.45 4.15 -5.47
CA THR A 326 16.67 4.92 -5.19
C THR A 326 16.27 6.28 -4.58
N PRO A 327 17.20 7.02 -3.96
CA PRO A 327 16.89 8.32 -3.38
C PRO A 327 16.21 9.30 -4.35
N ASP A 328 16.68 9.35 -5.61
CA ASP A 328 16.10 10.22 -6.65
C ASP A 328 14.63 9.92 -6.92
N HIS A 329 14.23 8.65 -6.83
CA HIS A 329 12.84 8.25 -7.05
C HIS A 329 11.90 8.78 -5.96
N VAL A 330 12.35 8.83 -4.71
CA VAL A 330 11.53 9.25 -3.56
C VAL A 330 11.69 10.72 -3.20
N ALA A 331 12.67 11.41 -3.77
CA ALA A 331 12.93 12.84 -3.51
C ALA A 331 11.70 13.71 -3.77
N LYS A 332 11.00 13.48 -4.89
CA LYS A 332 9.76 14.21 -5.20
C LYS A 332 8.66 13.92 -4.17
N LEU A 333 8.52 12.68 -3.74
CA LEU A 333 7.54 12.31 -2.71
C LEU A 333 7.86 13.05 -1.40
N GLN A 334 9.10 13.00 -0.92
CA GLN A 334 9.49 13.65 0.34
C GLN A 334 9.22 15.16 0.34
N ARG A 335 9.54 15.84 -0.78
CA ARG A 335 9.22 17.26 -0.97
C ARG A 335 7.72 17.53 -0.90
N LEU A 336 6.93 16.78 -1.66
CA LEU A 336 5.46 16.93 -1.66
C LEU A 336 4.87 16.67 -0.27
N GLN A 337 5.38 15.68 0.47
CA GLN A 337 4.89 15.39 1.82
C GLN A 337 5.18 16.51 2.82
N THR A 338 6.37 17.11 2.75
CA THR A 338 6.77 18.28 3.55
C THR A 338 5.89 19.48 3.22
N GLU A 339 5.74 19.80 1.93
CA GLU A 339 4.92 20.89 1.45
C GLU A 339 3.44 20.72 1.85
N HIS A 340 2.93 19.50 1.70
CA HIS A 340 1.57 19.17 2.09
C HIS A 340 1.36 19.30 3.61
N GLN A 341 2.33 18.89 4.43
CA GLN A 341 2.24 19.03 5.89
C GLN A 341 2.12 20.50 6.33
N LEU A 342 2.86 21.39 5.67
CA LEU A 342 2.77 22.84 5.84
C LEU A 342 1.40 23.39 5.40
N LYS A 343 0.97 23.07 4.18
CA LYS A 343 -0.31 23.54 3.62
C LYS A 343 -1.52 23.02 4.40
N PHE A 344 -1.48 21.77 4.83
CA PHE A 344 -2.54 21.16 5.65
C PHE A 344 -2.71 21.91 6.97
N SER A 345 -1.59 22.21 7.65
CA SER A 345 -1.62 22.96 8.91
C SER A 345 -2.11 24.40 8.72
N ALA A 346 -1.79 25.03 7.58
CA ALA A 346 -2.32 26.35 7.24
C ALA A 346 -3.83 26.33 6.94
N ALA A 347 -4.33 25.27 6.30
CA ALA A 347 -5.74 25.13 5.94
C ALA A 347 -6.65 24.73 7.12
N TYR A 348 -6.17 23.83 7.99
CA TYR A 348 -7.00 23.18 9.01
C TYR A 348 -6.47 23.30 10.44
N THR A 349 -5.40 24.06 10.66
CA THR A 349 -4.62 24.15 11.90
C THR A 349 -3.78 22.90 12.20
N ALA A 350 -2.68 23.09 12.94
CA ALA A 350 -1.86 22.00 13.46
C ALA A 350 -2.66 21.02 14.36
N GLN A 351 -3.78 21.47 14.94
CA GLN A 351 -4.62 20.62 15.78
C GLN A 351 -5.37 19.54 14.99
N CYS A 352 -5.52 19.67 13.68
CA CYS A 352 -6.02 18.58 12.85
C CYS A 352 -4.95 17.52 12.55
N CYS A 353 -3.66 17.78 12.80
CA CYS A 353 -2.61 16.79 12.58
C CYS A 353 -2.75 15.61 13.54
N ARG A 354 -2.68 14.40 12.98
CA ARG A 354 -2.71 13.10 13.67
C ARG A 354 -1.34 12.42 13.56
N PRO A 355 -0.99 11.41 14.38
CA PRO A 355 0.31 10.73 14.27
C PRO A 355 0.69 10.28 12.86
N LYS A 356 -0.30 9.84 12.04
CA LYS A 356 -0.09 9.47 10.63
C LYS A 356 0.49 10.60 9.75
N HIS A 357 0.23 11.86 10.09
CA HIS A 357 0.81 13.03 9.40
C HIS A 357 2.33 13.08 9.53
N HIS A 358 2.83 12.77 10.73
CA HIS A 358 4.26 12.65 10.98
C HIS A 358 4.83 11.35 10.42
N HIS A 359 4.19 10.20 10.71
CA HIS A 359 4.72 8.90 10.28
C HIS A 359 4.91 8.79 8.78
N ARG A 360 3.99 9.31 7.96
CA ARG A 360 4.11 9.24 6.49
C ARG A 360 5.39 9.89 5.94
N LEU A 361 6.02 10.82 6.67
CA LEU A 361 7.29 11.46 6.29
C LEU A 361 8.48 10.49 6.33
N HIS A 362 8.33 9.34 7.00
CA HIS A 362 9.31 8.23 7.05
C HIS A 362 9.06 7.15 5.97
N LEU A 363 8.05 7.34 5.09
CA LEU A 363 7.80 6.41 3.99
C LEU A 363 8.94 6.34 2.96
N PRO A 364 9.57 7.45 2.54
CA PRO A 364 10.75 7.41 1.66
C PRO A 364 11.83 6.46 2.16
N ASP A 365 12.21 6.57 3.44
CA ASP A 365 13.22 5.71 4.07
C ASP A 365 12.79 4.23 4.10
N SER A 366 11.50 3.98 4.38
CA SER A 366 10.95 2.62 4.35
C SER A 366 11.10 1.98 2.98
N TRP A 367 10.79 2.72 1.91
CA TRP A 367 10.90 2.24 0.53
C TRP A 367 12.35 2.10 0.04
N LEU A 368 13.27 2.93 0.53
CA LEU A 368 14.70 2.77 0.28
C LEU A 368 15.24 1.49 0.91
N LYS A 369 14.83 1.18 2.15
CA LYS A 369 15.21 -0.07 2.85
C LYS A 369 14.66 -1.31 2.13
N LEU A 370 13.39 -1.26 1.73
CA LEU A 370 12.73 -2.37 1.02
C LEU A 370 13.20 -2.51 -0.43
N GLY A 371 13.69 -1.43 -1.05
CA GLY A 371 14.02 -1.37 -2.47
C GLY A 371 12.80 -1.36 -3.40
N VAL A 372 11.58 -1.36 -2.86
CA VAL A 372 10.30 -1.35 -3.57
C VAL A 372 9.25 -0.57 -2.77
N ALA A 373 8.27 0.03 -3.45
CA ALA A 373 7.22 0.85 -2.82
C ALA A 373 6.11 -0.01 -2.21
N LEU A 374 6.48 -0.91 -1.30
CA LEU A 374 5.58 -1.90 -0.72
C LEU A 374 4.50 -1.24 0.17
N SER A 375 3.34 -1.87 0.22
CA SER A 375 2.28 -1.60 1.18
C SER A 375 1.73 -2.92 1.74
N CYS A 376 0.90 -2.86 2.79
CA CYS A 376 0.25 -4.04 3.36
C CYS A 376 -0.97 -4.55 2.55
N LYS A 377 -1.26 -3.97 1.38
CA LYS A 377 -2.39 -4.40 0.52
C LYS A 377 -2.40 -5.91 0.22
N PRO A 378 -1.28 -6.56 -0.17
CA PRO A 378 -1.29 -7.99 -0.46
C PRO A 378 -1.68 -8.80 0.78
N MET A 379 -1.12 -8.46 1.94
CA MET A 379 -1.43 -9.13 3.21
C MET A 379 -2.88 -8.92 3.64
N GLU A 380 -3.46 -7.72 3.44
CA GLU A 380 -4.88 -7.48 3.70
C GLU A 380 -5.80 -8.30 2.79
N SER A 381 -5.45 -8.43 1.51
CA SER A 381 -6.23 -9.22 0.57
C SER A 381 -6.24 -10.71 0.96
N LYS A 382 -5.08 -11.25 1.35
CA LYS A 382 -5.01 -12.60 1.95
C LYS A 382 -5.82 -12.74 3.23
N HIS A 383 -5.86 -11.70 4.03
CA HIS A 383 -6.66 -11.67 5.25
C HIS A 383 -8.17 -11.73 4.94
N LYS A 384 -8.62 -11.18 3.80
CA LYS A 384 -10.02 -11.33 3.34
C LYS A 384 -10.33 -12.80 3.01
N CYS A 385 -9.42 -13.53 2.36
CA CYS A 385 -9.57 -14.97 2.10
C CYS A 385 -9.73 -15.78 3.39
N TYR A 386 -8.98 -15.43 4.45
CA TYR A 386 -9.18 -16.00 5.79
C TYR A 386 -10.60 -15.72 6.31
N LYS A 387 -11.05 -14.46 6.27
CA LYS A 387 -12.38 -14.06 6.79
C LYS A 387 -13.53 -14.71 6.02
N GLN A 388 -13.57 -14.57 4.70
CA GLN A 388 -14.71 -14.88 3.83
C GLN A 388 -14.76 -16.33 3.32
N GLY A 389 -13.80 -17.17 3.73
CA GLY A 389 -13.75 -18.57 3.26
C GLY A 389 -13.47 -19.55 4.39
N LEU A 390 -12.36 -19.36 5.09
CA LEU A 390 -11.80 -20.38 5.97
C LEU A 390 -12.27 -20.24 7.43
N ALA A 391 -12.27 -19.03 7.98
CA ALA A 391 -12.63 -18.82 9.38
C ALA A 391 -14.11 -19.14 9.63
N GLU A 392 -15.02 -18.55 8.85
CA GLU A 392 -16.48 -18.71 9.00
C GLU A 392 -16.92 -20.17 8.97
N ARG A 393 -16.33 -20.99 8.10
CA ARG A 393 -16.67 -22.42 7.94
C ARG A 393 -16.19 -23.30 9.09
N PHE A 394 -15.25 -22.81 9.92
CA PHE A 394 -14.59 -23.59 10.97
C PHE A 394 -14.99 -23.17 12.40
N VAL A 395 -15.71 -22.06 12.58
CA VAL A 395 -16.18 -21.58 13.89
C VAL A 395 -16.98 -22.66 14.64
N SER A 396 -17.72 -23.51 13.93
CA SER A 396 -18.57 -24.55 14.51
C SER A 396 -17.91 -25.94 14.66
N LYS A 397 -16.65 -26.11 14.23
CA LYS A 397 -16.04 -27.45 14.09
C LYS A 397 -14.77 -27.69 14.90
N VAL A 398 -14.24 -26.68 15.59
CA VAL A 398 -12.96 -26.79 16.29
C VAL A 398 -13.06 -26.22 17.70
N GLU A 399 -13.23 -27.10 18.68
CA GLU A 399 -13.26 -26.75 20.11
C GLU A 399 -11.86 -26.47 20.68
N ALA A 400 -10.80 -27.04 20.08
CA ALA A 400 -9.40 -26.77 20.41
C ALA A 400 -8.50 -26.86 19.16
N GLY A 401 -7.48 -26.00 19.05
CA GLY A 401 -6.50 -26.06 17.97
C GLY A 401 -6.89 -25.37 16.66
N PHE A 402 -7.71 -24.31 16.70
CA PHE A 402 -8.14 -23.54 15.52
C PHE A 402 -6.96 -23.09 14.65
N ALA A 403 -5.91 -22.52 15.24
CA ALA A 403 -4.71 -22.09 14.53
C ALA A 403 -3.98 -23.28 13.87
N ALA A 404 -3.80 -24.37 14.61
CA ALA A 404 -3.13 -25.58 14.14
C ALA A 404 -3.88 -26.25 12.97
N ALA A 405 -5.21 -26.17 12.97
CA ALA A 405 -6.04 -26.69 11.88
C ALA A 405 -6.01 -25.78 10.64
N LEU A 406 -6.03 -24.46 10.82
CA LEU A 406 -6.23 -23.53 9.70
C LEU A 406 -4.95 -23.15 8.98
N LEU A 407 -3.84 -22.99 9.72
CA LEU A 407 -2.56 -22.55 9.15
C LEU A 407 -2.07 -23.48 8.01
N PRO A 408 -2.05 -24.83 8.17
CA PRO A 408 -1.65 -25.72 7.08
C PRO A 408 -2.55 -25.63 5.86
N ARG A 409 -3.86 -25.36 6.04
CA ARG A 409 -4.82 -25.19 4.93
C ARG A 409 -4.60 -23.89 4.18
N MET A 410 -4.31 -22.80 4.89
CA MET A 410 -3.94 -21.53 4.29
C MET A 410 -2.66 -21.68 3.46
N LEU A 411 -1.66 -22.38 4.00
CA LEU A 411 -0.42 -22.69 3.30
C LEU A 411 -0.65 -23.60 2.09
N HIS A 412 -1.49 -24.64 2.22
CA HIS A 412 -1.82 -25.53 1.11
C HIS A 412 -2.55 -24.80 -0.02
N SER A 413 -3.56 -23.99 0.30
CA SER A 413 -4.26 -23.16 -0.70
C SER A 413 -3.30 -22.20 -1.39
N GLN A 414 -2.40 -21.56 -0.64
CA GLN A 414 -1.37 -20.71 -1.22
C GLN A 414 -0.44 -21.49 -2.14
N ALA A 415 0.01 -22.67 -1.72
CA ALA A 415 0.89 -23.54 -2.49
C ALA A 415 0.24 -23.97 -3.82
N GLN A 416 -1.05 -24.31 -3.81
CA GLN A 416 -1.82 -24.61 -5.03
C GLN A 416 -1.89 -23.39 -5.96
N THR A 417 -2.25 -22.21 -5.42
CA THR A 417 -2.30 -20.98 -6.22
C THR A 417 -0.92 -20.64 -6.79
N MET A 418 0.15 -20.79 -6.00
CA MET A 418 1.52 -20.65 -6.47
C MET A 418 1.80 -21.64 -7.60
N ALA A 419 1.48 -22.93 -7.48
CA ALA A 419 1.73 -23.92 -8.53
C ALA A 419 0.98 -23.62 -9.84
N GLU A 420 -0.26 -23.15 -9.74
CA GLU A 420 -1.12 -22.80 -10.89
C GLU A 420 -0.71 -21.49 -11.56
N HIS A 421 -0.19 -20.52 -10.79
CA HIS A 421 0.12 -19.17 -11.26
C HIS A 421 1.63 -18.87 -11.35
N MET A 422 2.48 -19.85 -11.02
CA MET A 422 3.94 -19.74 -11.13
C MET A 422 4.46 -20.68 -12.23
N PRO A 423 4.47 -20.23 -13.51
CA PRO A 423 5.26 -20.87 -14.55
C PRO A 423 6.76 -20.70 -14.25
N PRO A 424 7.62 -21.58 -14.81
CA PRO A 424 9.00 -21.78 -14.36
C PRO A 424 9.82 -20.48 -14.44
N VAL A 425 9.97 -19.89 -13.25
CA VAL A 425 10.84 -18.77 -12.86
C VAL A 425 10.39 -17.39 -13.35
N LEU A 426 9.54 -16.72 -12.55
CA LEU A 426 9.48 -15.24 -12.49
C LEU A 426 9.23 -14.52 -13.83
N GLN A 427 8.37 -15.04 -14.71
CA GLN A 427 8.01 -14.34 -15.95
C GLN A 427 6.94 -13.26 -15.69
N PRO A 428 7.19 -11.99 -16.08
CA PRO A 428 6.33 -10.84 -15.76
C PRO A 428 5.00 -10.80 -16.51
N LEU A 429 4.85 -11.56 -17.60
CA LEU A 429 3.72 -11.50 -18.52
C LEU A 429 2.88 -12.77 -18.47
N GLN A 430 1.60 -12.62 -18.15
CA GLN A 430 0.62 -13.71 -18.18
C GLN A 430 -0.59 -13.28 -19.01
N PHE A 431 -0.84 -13.96 -20.13
CA PHE A 431 -2.01 -13.70 -20.98
C PHE A 431 -3.28 -14.31 -20.38
N LEU A 432 -4.37 -13.54 -20.40
CA LEU A 432 -5.67 -13.96 -19.88
C LEU A 432 -6.54 -14.56 -20.99
N SER A 433 -7.01 -15.80 -20.77
CA SER A 433 -7.94 -16.52 -21.63
C SER A 433 -9.34 -15.88 -21.66
N PRO A 434 -10.15 -16.12 -22.72
CA PRO A 434 -9.86 -16.95 -23.90
C PRO A 434 -8.95 -16.23 -24.91
N LEU A 435 -8.11 -17.01 -25.59
CA LEU A 435 -7.31 -16.56 -26.74
C LEU A 435 -8.07 -16.87 -28.04
N LYS A 436 -8.18 -15.91 -28.96
CA LYS A 436 -8.88 -16.06 -30.26
C LYS A 436 -7.95 -15.72 -31.42
N ALA A 437 -8.24 -16.16 -32.64
CA ALA A 437 -7.47 -15.71 -33.81
C ALA A 437 -7.64 -14.21 -34.02
N ALA A 438 -6.55 -13.49 -34.29
CA ALA A 438 -6.63 -12.08 -34.70
C ALA A 438 -7.38 -11.97 -36.04
N SER A 439 -8.15 -10.89 -36.21
CA SER A 439 -8.80 -10.59 -37.50
C SER A 439 -7.77 -10.15 -38.54
N GLU A 440 -8.11 -10.33 -39.82
CA GLU A 440 -7.26 -9.92 -40.95
C GLU A 440 -6.88 -8.44 -40.88
N SER A 441 -7.83 -7.56 -40.55
CA SER A 441 -7.59 -6.11 -40.38
C SER A 441 -6.51 -5.76 -39.35
N ILE A 442 -6.42 -6.53 -38.26
CA ILE A 442 -5.40 -6.34 -37.23
C ILE A 442 -4.04 -6.81 -37.75
N LEU A 443 -4.02 -7.95 -38.45
CA LEU A 443 -2.80 -8.51 -39.04
C LEU A 443 -2.21 -7.57 -40.10
N GLU A 444 -3.06 -6.96 -40.93
CA GLU A 444 -2.69 -5.92 -41.89
C GLU A 444 -2.09 -4.70 -41.19
N THR A 445 -2.75 -4.20 -40.15
CA THR A 445 -2.28 -3.05 -39.36
C THR A 445 -0.92 -3.33 -38.71
N TRP A 446 -0.66 -4.57 -38.28
CA TRP A 446 0.58 -4.97 -37.62
C TRP A 446 1.72 -5.40 -38.57
N GLN A 447 1.48 -5.41 -39.89
CA GLN A 447 2.47 -5.64 -40.94
C GLN A 447 3.39 -6.86 -40.73
N ARG A 448 2.90 -7.95 -40.14
CA ARG A 448 3.66 -9.21 -39.95
C ARG A 448 3.01 -10.42 -40.62
N PRO A 449 3.79 -11.38 -41.15
CA PRO A 449 3.25 -12.56 -41.82
C PRO A 449 2.35 -13.42 -40.91
N THR A 450 1.30 -13.99 -41.49
CA THR A 450 0.30 -14.90 -40.91
C THR A 450 0.87 -16.19 -40.27
N ALA A 451 2.18 -16.43 -40.37
CA ALA A 451 2.85 -17.65 -39.92
C ALA A 451 3.15 -17.71 -38.40
N ILE A 452 3.05 -16.59 -37.68
CA ILE A 452 3.09 -16.59 -36.21
C ILE A 452 1.65 -16.71 -35.72
N LEU A 453 1.36 -17.63 -34.79
CA LEU A 453 0.02 -17.84 -34.21
C LEU A 453 -0.42 -16.59 -33.41
N ASN A 454 -0.82 -15.53 -34.11
CA ASN A 454 -1.17 -14.23 -33.56
C ASN A 454 -2.58 -14.30 -32.98
N LYS A 455 -2.67 -14.84 -31.76
CA LYS A 455 -3.92 -14.84 -31.02
C LYS A 455 -4.11 -13.50 -30.34
N THR A 456 -5.36 -13.06 -30.21
CA THR A 456 -5.74 -11.93 -29.37
C THR A 456 -6.09 -12.42 -27.97
N ALA A 457 -5.50 -11.83 -26.95
CA ALA A 457 -5.83 -12.09 -25.55
C ALA A 457 -6.93 -11.16 -25.03
N ALA A 458 -7.75 -11.66 -24.10
CA ALA A 458 -8.77 -10.85 -23.42
C ALA A 458 -8.17 -9.85 -22.42
N GLY A 459 -6.91 -10.04 -22.07
CA GLY A 459 -6.14 -9.19 -21.16
C GLY A 459 -4.75 -9.76 -20.95
N VAL A 460 -3.91 -9.00 -20.26
CA VAL A 460 -2.59 -9.46 -19.84
C VAL A 460 -2.30 -8.93 -18.44
N LYS A 461 -1.91 -9.84 -17.55
CA LYS A 461 -1.36 -9.47 -16.25
C LYS A 461 0.13 -9.23 -16.45
N VAL A 462 0.54 -7.99 -16.20
CA VAL A 462 1.94 -7.55 -16.21
C VAL A 462 2.30 -7.22 -14.78
N TYR A 463 2.87 -8.19 -14.08
CA TYR A 463 3.28 -8.03 -12.69
C TYR A 463 2.09 -7.60 -11.77
N ASN A 464 2.05 -6.37 -11.25
CA ASN A 464 0.97 -5.84 -10.39
C ASN A 464 -0.09 -5.04 -11.16
N SER A 465 0.04 -4.94 -12.48
CA SER A 465 -0.92 -4.28 -13.36
C SER A 465 -1.59 -5.31 -14.26
N THR A 466 -2.86 -5.11 -14.58
CA THR A 466 -3.55 -5.89 -15.60
C THR A 466 -4.09 -4.90 -16.62
N ALA A 467 -3.68 -5.06 -17.88
CA ALA A 467 -4.21 -4.29 -19.00
C ALA A 467 -5.17 -5.15 -19.81
N LYS A 468 -6.27 -4.55 -20.24
CA LYS A 468 -7.28 -5.14 -21.12
C LYS A 468 -7.60 -4.19 -22.27
N PRO A 469 -8.07 -4.72 -23.42
CA PRO A 469 -8.68 -3.89 -24.45
C PRO A 469 -9.68 -2.87 -23.88
N GLY A 470 -9.55 -1.60 -24.29
CA GLY A 470 -10.28 -0.44 -23.79
C GLY A 470 -9.61 0.32 -22.65
N ASP A 471 -8.50 -0.17 -22.08
CA ASP A 471 -7.73 0.57 -21.08
C ASP A 471 -6.90 1.69 -21.73
N VAL A 472 -6.81 2.83 -21.02
CA VAL A 472 -5.91 3.92 -21.38
C VAL A 472 -4.54 3.69 -20.76
N LEU A 473 -3.52 3.55 -21.59
CA LEU A 473 -2.15 3.29 -21.15
C LEU A 473 -1.26 4.49 -21.45
N ILE A 474 -0.53 4.95 -20.44
CA ILE A 474 0.41 6.07 -20.52
C ILE A 474 1.81 5.52 -20.27
N PHE A 475 2.67 5.66 -21.27
CA PHE A 475 4.08 5.33 -21.23
C PHE A 475 4.92 6.62 -21.05
N PRO A 476 6.22 6.52 -20.74
CA PRO A 476 7.08 7.68 -20.61
C PRO A 476 7.14 8.58 -21.85
N ASP A 477 6.96 8.01 -23.04
CA ASP A 477 7.16 8.65 -24.34
C ASP A 477 5.92 8.64 -25.26
N ALA A 478 4.84 7.96 -24.86
CA ALA A 478 3.65 7.79 -25.67
C ALA A 478 2.41 7.47 -24.82
N ALA A 479 1.22 7.67 -25.38
CA ALA A 479 -0.03 7.21 -24.78
C ALA A 479 -0.94 6.58 -25.84
N GLY A 480 -1.83 5.70 -25.39
CA GLY A 480 -2.79 5.07 -26.29
C GLY A 480 -3.92 4.35 -25.58
N ILE A 481 -5.02 4.16 -26.31
CA ILE A 481 -6.11 3.26 -25.91
C ILE A 481 -5.73 1.87 -26.40
N LEU A 482 -5.61 0.89 -25.50
CA LEU A 482 -5.29 -0.48 -25.84
C LEU A 482 -6.44 -1.08 -26.64
N GLN A 483 -6.22 -1.41 -27.91
CA GLN A 483 -7.24 -2.01 -28.77
C GLN A 483 -7.16 -3.53 -28.72
N TRP A 484 -5.94 -4.08 -28.90
CA TRP A 484 -5.72 -5.52 -28.97
C TRP A 484 -4.40 -5.93 -28.32
N ILE A 485 -4.36 -7.14 -27.79
CA ILE A 485 -3.15 -7.77 -27.26
C ILE A 485 -2.85 -8.97 -28.14
N LEU A 486 -1.86 -8.85 -29.02
CA LEU A 486 -1.41 -9.93 -29.90
C LEU A 486 -0.37 -10.78 -29.18
N THR A 487 -0.49 -12.09 -29.25
CA THR A 487 0.44 -13.03 -28.60
C THR A 487 0.58 -14.34 -29.37
N ASP A 488 1.78 -14.93 -29.29
CA ASP A 488 2.06 -16.31 -29.72
C ASP A 488 1.95 -17.34 -28.58
N GLY A 489 1.57 -16.89 -27.37
CA GLY A 489 1.53 -17.67 -26.13
C GLY A 489 2.71 -17.40 -25.19
N SER A 490 3.82 -16.84 -25.69
CA SER A 490 5.04 -16.54 -24.93
C SER A 490 5.39 -15.05 -24.90
N HIS A 491 5.13 -14.35 -26.01
CA HIS A 491 5.38 -12.93 -26.17
C HIS A 491 4.09 -12.18 -26.47
N GLY A 492 4.05 -10.90 -26.10
CA GLY A 492 2.87 -10.06 -26.23
C GLY A 492 3.20 -8.69 -26.80
N VAL A 493 2.41 -8.27 -27.78
CA VAL A 493 2.48 -6.93 -28.35
C VAL A 493 1.13 -6.25 -28.19
N PHE A 494 1.16 -5.04 -27.65
CA PHE A 494 0.00 -4.19 -27.55
C PHE A 494 -0.18 -3.45 -28.85
N LEU A 495 -1.38 -3.52 -29.44
CA LEU A 495 -1.80 -2.63 -30.51
C LEU A 495 -2.65 -1.53 -29.89
N LEU A 496 -2.19 -0.29 -30.01
CA LEU A 496 -2.79 0.87 -29.38
C LEU A 496 -3.27 1.87 -30.43
N GLN A 497 -4.43 2.47 -30.18
CA GLN A 497 -4.85 3.69 -30.85
C GLN A 497 -4.10 4.87 -30.22
N ARG A 498 -3.40 5.67 -31.03
CA ARG A 498 -2.54 6.76 -30.55
C ARG A 498 -3.37 7.88 -29.95
N LEU A 499 -2.91 8.35 -28.78
CA LEU A 499 -3.37 9.56 -28.13
C LEU A 499 -2.30 10.65 -28.27
N GLU A 500 -2.72 11.85 -28.64
CA GLU A 500 -1.83 13.03 -28.73
C GLU A 500 -2.14 14.00 -27.60
N LEU A 501 -1.12 14.39 -26.84
CA LEU A 501 -1.30 15.24 -25.66
C LEU A 501 -1.75 16.64 -26.10
N VAL A 502 -2.91 17.06 -25.62
CA VAL A 502 -3.47 18.41 -25.86
C VAL A 502 -3.17 19.32 -24.68
N GLU A 503 -3.37 18.80 -23.47
CA GLU A 503 -3.21 19.56 -22.24
C GLU A 503 -2.67 18.66 -21.13
N LEU A 504 -1.68 19.16 -20.40
CA LEU A 504 -1.18 18.54 -19.18
C LEU A 504 -1.28 19.54 -18.04
N LYS A 505 -2.16 19.25 -17.09
CA LYS A 505 -2.34 20.02 -15.85
C LYS A 505 -1.98 19.15 -14.65
N HIS A 506 -1.80 19.77 -13.50
CA HIS A 506 -1.57 19.01 -12.27
C HIS A 506 -2.84 18.21 -11.93
N GLY A 507 -2.76 16.88 -11.89
CA GLY A 507 -3.87 15.98 -11.58
C GLY A 507 -4.66 15.43 -12.77
N HIS A 508 -4.52 16.00 -13.97
CA HIS A 508 -5.21 15.49 -15.16
C HIS A 508 -4.50 15.84 -16.47
N SER A 509 -4.89 15.14 -17.53
CA SER A 509 -4.43 15.40 -18.89
C SER A 509 -5.59 15.26 -19.87
N ALA A 510 -5.58 16.05 -20.94
CA ALA A 510 -6.48 15.89 -22.08
C ALA A 510 -5.69 15.45 -23.31
N TRP A 511 -6.25 14.52 -24.07
CA TRP A 511 -5.63 13.92 -25.24
C TRP A 511 -6.58 13.96 -26.42
N TYR A 512 -6.06 14.09 -27.65
CA TYR A 512 -6.82 13.90 -28.86
C TYR A 512 -6.78 12.43 -29.29
N ILE A 513 -7.93 11.87 -29.65
CA ILE A 513 -8.04 10.49 -30.14
C ILE A 513 -7.76 10.50 -31.64
N THR A 514 -6.63 9.92 -32.05
CA THR A 514 -6.25 9.87 -33.47
C THR A 514 -6.77 8.60 -34.15
N ASN A 515 -6.80 8.60 -35.49
CA ASN A 515 -7.02 7.37 -36.28
C ASN A 515 -5.73 6.54 -36.44
N ASN A 516 -4.60 7.03 -35.94
CA ASN A 516 -3.30 6.37 -36.06
C ASN A 516 -3.18 5.26 -35.03
N HIS A 517 -2.63 4.12 -35.47
CA HIS A 517 -2.37 2.97 -34.62
C HIS A 517 -0.87 2.73 -34.53
N TRP A 518 -0.43 2.19 -33.40
CA TRP A 518 0.96 1.83 -33.19
C TRP A 518 1.03 0.58 -32.32
N SER A 519 2.16 -0.11 -32.37
CA SER A 519 2.37 -1.32 -31.58
C SER A 519 3.54 -1.17 -30.62
N ARG A 520 3.45 -1.82 -29.46
CA ARG A 520 4.51 -1.84 -28.45
C ARG A 520 4.62 -3.21 -27.81
N SER A 521 5.83 -3.76 -27.83
CA SER A 521 6.17 -4.92 -27.02
C SER A 521 6.11 -4.53 -25.55
N VAL A 522 5.45 -5.35 -24.73
CA VAL A 522 5.45 -5.12 -23.29
C VAL A 522 6.73 -5.69 -22.72
N SER A 523 7.49 -4.85 -22.02
CA SER A 523 8.67 -5.31 -21.31
C SER A 523 8.76 -4.62 -19.95
N LEU A 524 9.50 -5.25 -19.05
CA LEU A 524 9.75 -4.70 -17.72
C LEU A 524 10.52 -3.37 -17.72
N GLU A 525 11.18 -3.06 -18.84
CA GLU A 525 12.02 -1.88 -19.01
C GLU A 525 11.20 -0.65 -19.42
N ASN A 526 10.01 -0.86 -19.99
CA ASN A 526 9.11 0.20 -20.48
C ASN A 526 7.74 0.10 -19.76
N PRO A 527 7.66 0.51 -18.47
CA PRO A 527 6.43 0.44 -17.72
C PRO A 527 5.38 1.40 -18.30
N TYR A 528 4.11 1.04 -18.10
CA TYR A 528 2.98 1.95 -18.32
C TYR A 528 2.29 2.24 -17.00
N THR A 529 1.60 3.36 -16.94
CA THR A 529 0.63 3.70 -15.90
C THR A 529 -0.77 3.80 -16.50
N MET A 530 -1.79 3.53 -15.69
CA MET A 530 -3.18 3.77 -16.05
C MET A 530 -3.73 4.91 -15.20
N PRO A 531 -4.42 5.89 -15.80
CA PRO A 531 -5.15 6.90 -15.05
C PRO A 531 -6.21 6.24 -14.16
N ALA A 532 -6.57 6.89 -13.06
CA ALA A 532 -7.62 6.43 -12.15
C ALA A 532 -8.99 6.46 -12.83
N TRP A 533 -9.24 7.52 -13.60
CA TRP A 533 -10.47 7.72 -14.36
C TRP A 533 -10.19 8.31 -15.73
N TRP A 534 -11.04 8.01 -16.71
CA TRP A 534 -11.06 8.72 -17.97
C TRP A 534 -12.48 8.85 -18.51
N ARG A 535 -12.71 9.86 -19.36
CA ARG A 535 -13.95 10.00 -20.10
C ARG A 535 -13.66 10.59 -21.47
N GLN A 536 -14.49 10.23 -22.44
CA GLN A 536 -14.46 10.83 -23.76
C GLN A 536 -15.37 12.06 -23.80
N ASP A 537 -14.86 13.15 -24.36
CA ASP A 537 -15.55 14.42 -24.56
C ASP A 537 -15.35 14.85 -26.03
N GLY A 538 -16.29 14.45 -26.89
CA GLY A 538 -16.14 14.54 -28.34
C GLY A 538 -14.94 13.73 -28.85
N GLU A 539 -13.99 14.39 -29.50
CA GLU A 539 -12.74 13.79 -30.00
C GLU A 539 -11.61 13.80 -28.95
N ARG A 540 -11.88 14.33 -27.75
CA ARG A 540 -10.90 14.41 -26.66
C ARG A 540 -11.15 13.32 -25.63
N LEU A 541 -10.06 12.89 -24.99
CA LEU A 541 -10.07 11.99 -23.86
C LEU A 541 -9.47 12.72 -22.66
N ILE A 542 -10.26 12.89 -21.61
CA ILE A 542 -9.82 13.48 -20.35
C ILE A 542 -9.46 12.35 -19.40
N CYS A 543 -8.23 12.37 -18.86
CA CYS A 543 -7.71 11.38 -17.92
C CYS A 543 -7.37 12.04 -16.59
N LEU A 544 -7.86 11.48 -15.49
CA LEU A 544 -7.51 11.86 -14.12
C LEU A 544 -6.50 10.86 -13.57
N HIS A 545 -5.37 11.36 -13.05
CA HIS A 545 -4.21 10.52 -12.68
C HIS A 545 -4.17 10.12 -11.21
#